data_AF-S6AFE2-F1
#
_entry.id   AF-S6AFE2-F1
#
_cell.length_a   1.000
_cell.length_b   1.000
_cell.length_c   1.000
_cell.angle_alpha   90.00
_cell.angle_beta   90.00
_cell.angle_gamma   90.00
#
_symmetry.space_group_name_H-M   'P 1'
#
loop_
_entity.id
_entity.type
_entity.pdbx_description
1 polymer ?
#
loop_
_entity_poly.entity_id
_entity_poly.type
_entity_poly.pdbx_seq_one_letter_code
_entity_poly.pdbx_strand_id
1 'polypeptide(L)'
;MRVPQSTFRRNVTCVHALMIDWTSLFIELNHAPLRSGAVICVEADGTIAWETPRKMQVRGSHESSMHVRSVGGDGKGNATHLYIDGNPSKWLQGHNLVGSDDLLALVWDVFARVCGIFRLESTDFERQKVRAGQYRVTRIDYNRMFELPSRADVRSWLRAGEFKCKSRHGRPVHDRGTLTFGKGSTHWRITCYCKADEISGKGSHKLAEEFHSIPEIHEFIDNKLRVELRLLSKKLKALDLEYGHKLTPAALWAQYRHFIGELDMSEQIELNSQQLLELPNKLRATYVLWKQGHDLFTMLSKPTYYRHRKELLTLGIDINIRCDRRDDTNVIPMIRVLEAKPAAIPSFFFEKNLVHFSTRRAQA
;
A
#
# COMPACT_ATOMS: atom_id res chain seq x y z
N MET A 1 -13.92 -15.74 -11.47
CA MET A 1 -12.51 -15.62 -11.05
C MET A 1 -12.55 -15.57 -9.54
N ARG A 2 -12.67 -16.75 -8.90
CA ARG A 2 -12.67 -16.81 -7.44
C ARG A 2 -11.24 -16.51 -7.00
N VAL A 3 -11.01 -15.36 -6.39
CA VAL A 3 -10.21 -15.41 -5.16
C VAL A 3 -11.24 -15.80 -4.13
N PRO A 4 -11.27 -17.06 -3.67
CA PRO A 4 -12.24 -17.43 -2.66
C PRO A 4 -12.17 -16.40 -1.53
N GLN A 5 -13.32 -15.88 -1.09
CA GLN A 5 -13.36 -15.22 0.22
C GLN A 5 -12.80 -16.17 1.31
N SER A 6 -12.76 -17.49 1.03
CA SER A 6 -12.10 -18.49 1.86
C SER A 6 -10.56 -18.45 1.86
N THR A 7 -9.88 -17.84 0.89
CA THR A 7 -8.40 -17.67 0.92
C THR A 7 -7.96 -16.68 1.99
N PHE A 8 -8.81 -15.71 2.33
CA PHE A 8 -8.57 -14.80 3.46
C PHE A 8 -9.22 -15.28 4.77
N ARG A 9 -10.14 -16.25 4.71
CA ARG A 9 -10.95 -16.69 5.87
C ARG A 9 -10.59 -18.06 6.43
N ARG A 10 -9.79 -18.90 5.77
CA ARG A 10 -9.42 -20.22 6.30
C ARG A 10 -7.91 -20.33 6.53
N ASN A 11 -7.54 -20.44 7.80
CA ASN A 11 -6.31 -20.97 8.38
C ASN A 11 -5.05 -20.85 7.52
N VAL A 12 -4.27 -19.79 7.72
CA VAL A 12 -2.82 -19.86 7.55
C VAL A 12 -2.17 -19.03 8.65
N THR A 13 -1.46 -19.73 9.54
CA THR A 13 -0.51 -19.28 10.57
C THR A 13 0.68 -18.47 10.02
N CYS A 14 0.60 -17.93 8.80
CA CYS A 14 1.68 -17.15 8.18
C CYS A 14 1.45 -15.66 8.41
N VAL A 15 1.59 -15.28 9.70
CA VAL A 15 1.58 -13.89 10.19
C VAL A 15 2.77 -13.09 9.64
N HIS A 16 3.81 -13.76 9.14
CA HIS A 16 5.17 -13.22 8.97
C HIS A 16 5.57 -12.81 7.54
N ALA A 17 4.66 -12.27 6.73
CA ALA A 17 5.01 -11.83 5.36
C ALA A 17 4.65 -10.36 5.07
N LEU A 18 4.31 -9.58 6.09
CA LEU A 18 4.20 -8.13 5.95
C LEU A 18 5.58 -7.49 6.03
N MET A 19 5.77 -6.43 5.25
CA MET A 19 6.94 -5.57 5.34
C MET A 19 6.49 -4.11 5.45
N ILE A 20 7.06 -3.38 6.41
CA ILE A 20 6.93 -1.92 6.50
C ILE A 20 7.82 -1.28 5.43
N ASP A 21 7.19 -0.49 4.58
CA ASP A 21 7.81 0.20 3.45
C ASP A 21 7.99 1.70 3.70
N TRP A 22 7.09 2.37 4.42
CA TRP A 22 7.27 3.81 4.66
C TRP A 22 6.71 4.19 6.02
N THR A 23 7.40 5.10 6.71
CA THR A 23 6.92 5.68 7.95
C THR A 23 7.15 7.18 7.96
N SER A 24 6.15 7.94 8.41
CA SER A 24 6.31 9.34 8.79
C SER A 24 5.92 9.50 10.26
N LEU A 25 6.85 9.95 11.10
CA LEU A 25 6.66 9.95 12.56
C LEU A 25 7.35 11.13 13.25
N PHE A 26 6.92 11.42 14.47
CA PHE A 26 7.47 12.41 15.38
C PHE A 26 7.99 11.72 16.63
N ILE A 27 9.28 11.88 16.89
CA ILE A 27 9.95 11.39 18.10
C ILE A 27 10.19 12.60 19.00
N GLU A 28 9.83 12.49 20.27
CA GLU A 28 10.24 13.46 21.29
C GLU A 28 11.75 13.37 21.48
N LEU A 29 12.45 14.48 21.20
CA LEU A 29 13.88 14.61 21.34
C LEU A 29 14.20 16.08 21.49
N ASN A 30 14.68 16.51 22.65
CA ASN A 30 15.17 17.87 22.85
C ASN A 30 16.57 18.00 22.24
N HIS A 31 16.73 18.85 21.24
CA HIS A 31 18.01 19.03 20.55
C HIS A 31 18.13 20.41 19.91
N ALA A 32 19.37 20.84 19.68
CA ALA A 32 19.65 22.01 18.85
C ALA A 32 19.07 21.78 17.44
N PRO A 33 18.33 22.75 16.85
CA PRO A 33 17.70 22.56 15.56
C PRO A 33 18.69 22.17 14.46
N LEU A 34 18.30 21.19 13.64
CA LEU A 34 19.08 20.78 12.48
C LEU A 34 19.23 21.95 11.51
N ARG A 35 20.44 22.14 10.97
CA ARG A 35 20.79 23.23 10.03
C ARG A 35 20.26 22.94 8.63
N SER A 36 18.94 22.94 8.47
CA SER A 36 18.24 22.61 7.23
C SER A 36 17.92 23.81 6.33
N GLY A 37 18.12 25.03 6.85
CA GLY A 37 17.42 26.21 6.35
C GLY A 37 15.91 26.14 6.62
N ALA A 38 15.20 27.20 6.26
CA ALA A 38 13.77 27.34 6.50
C ALA A 38 13.00 27.80 5.26
N VAL A 39 11.68 27.61 5.30
CA VAL A 39 10.72 28.34 4.48
C VAL A 39 10.05 29.34 5.41
N ILE A 40 10.13 30.61 5.04
CA ILE A 40 9.48 31.71 5.76
C ILE A 40 8.38 32.28 4.87
N CYS A 41 7.23 32.55 5.47
CA CYS A 41 6.21 33.38 4.86
C CYS A 41 6.30 34.76 5.51
N VAL A 42 6.53 35.76 4.67
CA VAL A 42 6.68 37.15 5.07
C VAL A 42 5.46 37.91 4.56
N GLU A 43 4.82 38.65 5.44
CA GLU A 43 3.68 39.51 5.13
C GLU A 43 4.13 40.75 4.34
N ALA A 44 3.17 41.49 3.79
CA ALA A 44 3.45 42.69 3.00
C ALA A 44 4.16 43.80 3.81
N ASP A 45 3.99 43.81 5.14
CA ASP A 45 4.65 44.74 6.06
C ASP A 45 6.07 44.31 6.48
N GLY A 46 6.56 43.17 5.98
CA GLY A 46 7.87 42.62 6.30
C GLY A 46 7.91 41.75 7.55
N THR A 47 6.79 41.53 8.24
CA THR A 47 6.74 40.62 9.41
C THR A 47 6.68 39.15 8.98
N ILE A 48 7.26 38.26 9.79
CA ILE A 48 7.23 36.81 9.52
C ILE A 48 5.92 36.23 10.05
N ALA A 49 5.03 35.79 9.16
CA ALA A 49 3.77 35.13 9.51
C ALA A 49 4.02 33.75 10.12
N TRP A 50 4.90 32.98 9.48
CA TRP A 50 5.33 31.67 9.95
C TRP A 50 6.66 31.25 9.35
N GLU A 51 7.34 30.37 10.07
CA GLU A 51 8.59 29.73 9.66
C GLU A 51 8.44 28.20 9.79
N THR A 52 8.99 27.46 8.82
CA THR A 52 9.07 26.00 8.91
C THR A 52 10.45 25.52 8.48
N PRO A 53 11.16 24.75 9.33
CA PRO A 53 12.40 24.10 8.95
C PRO A 53 12.21 23.18 7.74
N ARG A 54 13.13 23.26 6.77
CA ARG A 54 13.11 22.39 5.60
C ARG A 54 13.43 20.94 6.00
N LYS A 55 12.97 20.00 5.18
CA LYS A 55 13.39 18.59 5.31
C LYS A 55 14.83 18.47 4.81
N MET A 56 15.69 17.82 5.59
CA MET A 56 17.02 17.40 5.17
C MET A 56 16.98 15.97 4.68
N GLN A 57 17.63 15.71 3.55
CA GLN A 57 17.82 14.36 3.04
C GLN A 57 19.02 13.71 3.76
N VAL A 58 18.82 12.52 4.30
CA VAL A 58 19.85 11.73 4.99
C VAL A 58 20.12 10.47 4.17
N ARG A 59 21.37 10.28 3.74
CA ARG A 59 21.79 9.09 3.00
C ARG A 59 21.84 7.88 3.93
N GLY A 60 21.27 6.78 3.47
CA GLY A 60 21.26 5.49 4.12
C GLY A 60 22.21 4.52 3.46
N SER A 61 21.98 3.24 3.72
CA SER A 61 22.68 2.16 3.03
C SER A 61 22.35 2.19 1.54
N HIS A 62 23.34 1.92 0.69
CA HIS A 62 23.16 1.71 -0.76
C HIS A 62 22.45 2.86 -1.49
N GLU A 63 22.84 4.10 -1.17
CA GLU A 63 22.33 5.37 -1.77
C GLU A 63 20.82 5.65 -1.56
N SER A 64 20.16 4.86 -0.74
CA SER A 64 18.81 5.18 -0.28
C SER A 64 18.80 6.47 0.55
N SER A 65 17.64 7.11 0.66
CA SER A 65 17.52 8.33 1.46
C SER A 65 16.20 8.40 2.21
N MET A 66 16.25 9.08 3.36
CA MET A 66 15.09 9.49 4.13
C MET A 66 15.15 10.98 4.40
N HIS A 67 14.03 11.56 4.83
CA HIS A 67 13.96 12.95 5.21
C HIS A 67 13.84 13.09 6.72
N VAL A 68 14.58 14.04 7.29
CA VAL A 68 14.48 14.43 8.69
C VAL A 68 14.30 15.93 8.83
N ARG A 69 13.67 16.39 9.91
CA ARG A 69 13.68 17.81 10.30
C ARG A 69 13.39 17.96 11.79
N SER A 70 13.91 19.03 12.37
CA SER A 70 13.52 19.48 13.70
C SER A 70 12.12 20.13 13.67
N VAL A 71 11.32 19.86 14.71
CA VAL A 71 9.96 20.40 14.86
C VAL A 71 9.70 20.79 16.31
N GLY A 72 8.87 21.80 16.52
CA GLY A 72 8.53 22.32 17.85
C GLY A 72 9.63 23.22 18.41
N GLY A 73 9.34 23.84 19.56
CA GLY A 73 10.27 24.72 20.25
C GLY A 73 10.03 24.66 21.75
N ASP A 74 11.11 24.62 22.54
CA ASP A 74 11.04 24.64 24.01
C ASP A 74 11.04 26.07 24.58
N GLY A 75 11.04 27.09 23.71
CA GLY A 75 11.15 28.50 24.08
C GLY A 75 12.57 28.96 24.43
N LYS A 76 13.56 28.06 24.40
CA LYS A 76 14.98 28.33 24.69
C LYS A 76 15.89 28.16 23.46
N GLY A 77 15.28 28.01 22.29
CA GLY A 77 15.98 27.83 21.02
C GLY A 77 16.22 26.37 20.63
N ASN A 78 15.76 25.39 21.42
CA ASN A 78 15.84 23.98 21.03
C ASN A 78 14.54 23.50 20.39
N ALA A 79 14.68 22.52 19.49
CA ALA A 79 13.57 21.75 19.00
C ALA A 79 13.16 20.67 20.00
N THR A 80 11.86 20.39 20.10
CA THR A 80 11.34 19.39 21.04
C THR A 80 11.09 18.04 20.37
N HIS A 81 11.04 18.00 19.04
CA HIS A 81 10.76 16.79 18.29
C HIS A 81 11.66 16.65 17.06
N LEU A 82 11.98 15.41 16.74
CA LEU A 82 12.56 15.00 15.48
C LEU A 82 11.48 14.36 14.60
N TYR A 83 11.24 14.94 13.43
CA TYR A 83 10.37 14.35 12.42
C TYR A 83 11.18 13.51 11.44
N ILE A 84 10.74 12.28 11.19
CA ILE A 84 11.36 11.32 10.27
C ILE A 84 10.32 10.92 9.22
N ASP A 85 10.72 10.88 7.95
CA ASP A 85 9.86 10.56 6.81
C ASP A 85 10.65 9.82 5.72
N GLY A 86 10.39 8.53 5.55
CA GLY A 86 11.10 7.70 4.59
C GLY A 86 10.78 6.22 4.71
N ASN A 87 11.48 5.42 3.90
CA ASN A 87 11.43 3.96 3.97
C ASN A 87 12.50 3.44 4.95
N PRO A 88 12.14 2.96 6.15
CA PRO A 88 13.11 2.47 7.12
C PRO A 88 13.84 1.21 6.63
N SER A 89 13.12 0.26 6.03
CA SER A 89 13.69 -1.00 5.52
C SER A 89 14.75 -0.73 4.45
N LYS A 90 14.40 0.03 3.41
CA LYS A 90 15.33 0.42 2.33
C LYS A 90 16.51 1.23 2.86
N TRP A 91 16.31 2.07 3.87
CA TRP A 91 17.38 2.89 4.42
C TRP A 91 18.38 2.12 5.28
N LEU A 92 17.90 1.12 6.03
CA LEU A 92 18.74 0.28 6.88
C LEU A 92 19.46 -0.81 6.07
N GLN A 93 18.73 -1.54 5.21
CA GLN A 93 19.25 -2.73 4.53
C GLN A 93 19.47 -2.55 3.01
N GLY A 94 19.08 -1.42 2.41
CA GLY A 94 19.36 -1.09 1.00
C GLY A 94 18.25 -1.33 -0.01
N HIS A 95 17.27 -2.19 0.31
CA HIS A 95 16.22 -2.56 -0.63
C HIS A 95 14.83 -2.63 0.01
N ASN A 96 13.82 -2.62 -0.85
CA ASN A 96 12.42 -2.76 -0.47
C ASN A 96 11.79 -4.02 -1.10
N LEU A 97 12.52 -5.13 -1.18
CA LEU A 97 12.05 -6.40 -1.73
C LEU A 97 11.30 -7.21 -0.67
N VAL A 98 11.92 -7.37 0.49
CA VAL A 98 11.40 -8.07 1.67
C VAL A 98 11.97 -7.36 2.90
N GLY A 99 11.35 -7.53 4.07
CA GLY A 99 11.75 -6.81 5.27
C GLY A 99 10.83 -7.09 6.44
N SER A 100 11.01 -6.33 7.52
CA SER A 100 10.31 -6.56 8.79
C SER A 100 8.96 -5.86 8.87
N ASP A 101 8.05 -6.44 9.66
CA ASP A 101 6.83 -5.82 10.17
C ASP A 101 6.97 -5.31 11.61
N ASP A 102 8.15 -5.43 12.21
CA ASP A 102 8.47 -4.90 13.53
C ASP A 102 8.84 -3.41 13.44
N LEU A 103 7.83 -2.56 13.63
CA LEU A 103 8.00 -1.12 13.60
C LEU A 103 8.95 -0.61 14.69
N LEU A 104 8.94 -1.20 15.89
CA LEU A 104 9.71 -0.71 17.02
C LEU A 104 11.21 -0.93 16.78
N ALA A 105 11.58 -2.12 16.30
CA ALA A 105 12.96 -2.42 15.94
C ALA A 105 13.45 -1.52 14.80
N LEU A 106 12.64 -1.34 13.75
CA LEU A 106 13.00 -0.49 12.61
C LEU A 106 13.18 0.99 13.02
N VAL A 107 12.27 1.53 13.82
CA VAL A 107 12.34 2.93 14.26
C VAL A 107 13.49 3.15 15.25
N TRP A 108 13.76 2.19 16.12
CA TRP A 108 14.89 2.25 17.04
C TRP A 108 16.23 2.38 16.30
N ASP A 109 16.47 1.53 15.31
CA ASP A 109 17.71 1.54 14.53
C ASP A 109 17.84 2.80 13.66
N VAL A 110 16.73 3.24 13.05
CA VAL A 110 16.68 4.53 12.34
C VAL A 110 17.01 5.67 13.29
N PHE A 111 16.40 5.72 14.48
CA PHE A 111 16.62 6.75 15.47
C PHE A 111 18.09 6.78 15.93
N ALA A 112 18.66 5.64 16.30
CA ALA A 112 20.04 5.53 16.73
C ALA A 112 21.02 6.03 15.66
N ARG A 113 20.82 5.61 14.40
CA ARG A 113 21.67 6.00 13.28
C ARG A 113 21.52 7.49 12.93
N VAL A 114 20.31 8.05 12.96
CA VAL A 114 20.08 9.48 12.75
C VAL A 114 20.74 10.31 13.85
N CYS A 115 20.62 9.90 15.12
CA CYS A 115 21.33 10.57 16.22
C CYS A 115 22.84 10.54 16.01
N GLY A 116 23.42 9.41 15.57
CA GLY A 116 24.83 9.31 15.24
C GLY A 116 25.27 10.24 14.10
N ILE A 117 24.49 10.32 13.02
CA ILE A 117 24.79 11.17 11.86
C ILE A 117 24.83 12.65 12.23
N PHE A 118 23.85 13.12 13.00
CA PHE A 118 23.74 14.52 13.39
C PHE A 118 24.40 14.84 14.73
N ARG A 119 25.03 13.85 15.37
CA ARG A 119 25.61 13.96 16.73
C ARG A 119 24.60 14.52 17.74
N LEU A 120 23.36 14.04 17.66
CA LEU A 120 22.31 14.42 18.60
C LEU A 120 22.48 13.62 19.89
N GLU A 121 22.57 14.34 21.00
CA GLU A 121 22.62 13.73 22.32
C GLU A 121 21.20 13.48 22.81
N SER A 122 20.81 12.21 22.93
CA SER A 122 19.55 11.82 23.58
C SER A 122 19.79 11.47 25.04
N THR A 123 18.80 11.71 25.88
CA THR A 123 18.76 11.22 27.26
C THR A 123 18.34 9.75 27.31
N ASP A 124 18.63 9.05 28.41
CA ASP A 124 18.11 7.70 28.62
C ASP A 124 16.58 7.63 28.59
N PHE A 125 15.93 8.67 29.11
CA PHE A 125 14.47 8.75 29.12
C PHE A 125 13.88 8.83 27.70
N GLU A 126 14.46 9.66 26.83
CA GLU A 126 14.04 9.74 25.41
C GLU A 126 14.30 8.42 24.69
N ARG A 127 15.46 7.77 24.92
CA ARG A 127 15.74 6.44 24.36
C ARG A 127 14.71 5.41 24.81
N GLN A 128 14.33 5.40 26.09
CA GLN A 128 13.30 4.50 26.61
C GLN A 128 11.94 4.75 25.99
N LYS A 129 11.55 6.02 25.80
CA LYS A 129 10.31 6.38 25.09
C LYS A 129 10.30 5.82 23.67
N VAL A 130 11.40 5.97 22.93
CA VAL A 130 11.52 5.43 21.57
C VAL A 130 11.42 3.90 21.58
N ARG A 131 12.16 3.21 22.45
CA ARG A 131 12.09 1.74 22.57
C ARG A 131 10.69 1.25 22.94
N ALA A 132 9.98 1.99 23.80
CA ALA A 132 8.62 1.69 24.21
C ALA A 132 7.56 2.08 23.16
N GLY A 133 7.96 2.56 21.97
CA GLY A 133 7.01 2.93 20.92
C GLY A 133 6.19 4.18 21.25
N GLN A 134 6.68 5.06 22.13
CA GLN A 134 6.03 6.31 22.54
C GLN A 134 6.39 7.46 21.57
N TYR A 135 6.08 7.26 20.31
CA TYR A 135 6.23 8.25 19.25
C TYR A 135 5.00 8.25 18.36
N ARG A 136 4.66 9.43 17.82
CA ARG A 136 3.45 9.60 17.03
C ARG A 136 3.71 9.32 15.56
N VAL A 137 2.98 8.37 14.99
CA VAL A 137 3.01 8.00 13.58
C VAL A 137 1.88 8.71 12.83
N THR A 138 2.25 9.37 11.73
CA THR A 138 1.31 10.11 10.87
C THR A 138 1.12 9.48 9.50
N ARG A 139 1.98 8.55 9.12
CA ARG A 139 1.83 7.70 7.95
C ARG A 139 2.55 6.38 8.18
N ILE A 140 1.94 5.30 7.74
CA ILE A 140 2.58 4.00 7.62
C ILE A 140 2.14 3.34 6.31
N ASP A 141 3.12 2.90 5.52
CA ASP A 141 2.91 2.07 4.34
C ASP A 141 3.53 0.71 4.62
N TYR A 142 2.78 -0.34 4.34
CA TYR A 142 3.24 -1.71 4.50
C TYR A 142 2.61 -2.58 3.41
N ASN A 143 3.28 -3.67 3.08
CA ASN A 143 2.90 -4.47 1.92
C ASN A 143 3.02 -5.95 2.17
N ARG A 144 2.36 -6.72 1.31
CA ARG A 144 2.51 -8.16 1.18
C ARG A 144 2.73 -8.52 -0.28
N MET A 145 3.54 -9.54 -0.52
CA MET A 145 3.67 -10.15 -1.84
C MET A 145 2.78 -11.38 -1.97
N PHE A 146 2.25 -11.56 -3.17
CA PHE A 146 1.54 -12.74 -3.60
C PHE A 146 2.19 -13.31 -4.85
N GLU A 147 2.26 -14.62 -4.91
CA GLU A 147 2.77 -15.38 -6.02
C GLU A 147 1.64 -15.81 -6.95
N LEU A 148 1.88 -15.64 -8.25
CA LEU A 148 1.08 -16.19 -9.34
C LEU A 148 1.96 -17.12 -10.20
N PRO A 149 1.39 -17.96 -11.07
CA PRO A 149 2.19 -18.92 -11.83
C PRO A 149 3.22 -18.29 -12.78
N SER A 150 2.99 -17.06 -13.25
CA SER A 150 3.92 -16.34 -14.13
C SER A 150 3.76 -14.81 -14.03
N ARG A 151 4.76 -14.06 -14.50
CA ARG A 151 4.67 -12.60 -14.67
C ARG A 151 3.50 -12.17 -15.56
N ALA A 152 3.20 -12.94 -16.60
CA ALA A 152 2.05 -12.69 -17.47
C ALA A 152 0.72 -12.85 -16.72
N ASP A 153 0.64 -13.80 -15.78
CA ASP A 153 -0.52 -13.99 -14.91
C ASP A 153 -0.68 -12.83 -13.92
N VAL A 154 0.41 -12.27 -13.38
CA VAL A 154 0.37 -11.05 -12.54
C VAL A 154 -0.22 -9.87 -13.33
N ARG A 155 0.26 -9.63 -14.55
CA ARG A 155 -0.25 -8.56 -15.42
C ARG A 155 -1.73 -8.79 -15.79
N SER A 156 -2.10 -10.04 -16.06
CA SER A 156 -3.50 -10.41 -16.35
C SER A 156 -4.39 -10.20 -15.13
N TRP A 157 -3.90 -10.50 -13.92
CA TRP A 157 -4.60 -10.21 -12.67
C TRP A 157 -4.82 -8.71 -12.48
N LEU A 158 -3.80 -7.89 -12.70
CA LEU A 158 -3.89 -6.42 -12.59
C LEU A 158 -4.88 -5.84 -13.60
N ARG A 159 -4.83 -6.30 -14.85
CA ARG A 159 -5.78 -5.92 -15.90
C ARG A 159 -7.21 -6.32 -15.54
N ALA A 160 -7.42 -7.54 -15.05
CA ALA A 160 -8.73 -7.97 -14.59
C ALA A 160 -9.22 -7.14 -13.39
N GLY A 161 -8.30 -6.76 -12.49
CA GLY A 161 -8.58 -5.94 -11.31
C GLY A 161 -9.08 -4.53 -11.65
N GLU A 162 -8.59 -3.93 -12.74
CA GLU A 162 -9.07 -2.63 -13.24
C GLU A 162 -10.58 -2.61 -13.49
N PHE A 163 -11.10 -3.68 -14.09
CA PHE A 163 -12.51 -3.77 -14.43
C PHE A 163 -13.34 -4.36 -13.30
N LYS A 164 -12.82 -5.35 -12.56
CA LYS A 164 -13.63 -6.16 -11.65
C LYS A 164 -13.55 -5.74 -10.19
N CYS A 165 -12.52 -5.00 -9.78
CA CYS A 165 -12.38 -4.58 -8.39
C CYS A 165 -13.02 -3.21 -8.17
N LYS A 166 -13.70 -3.05 -7.03
CA LYS A 166 -14.09 -1.75 -6.51
C LYS A 166 -13.86 -1.71 -5.00
N SER A 167 -13.58 -0.51 -4.51
CA SER A 167 -13.68 -0.20 -3.08
C SER A 167 -14.98 0.57 -2.83
N ARG A 168 -15.30 0.81 -1.56
CA ARG A 168 -16.38 1.74 -1.17
C ARG A 168 -16.23 3.17 -1.76
N HIS A 169 -15.00 3.57 -2.11
CA HIS A 169 -14.70 4.86 -2.72
C HIS A 169 -14.67 4.83 -4.25
N GLY A 170 -15.13 3.73 -4.84
CA GLY A 170 -15.23 3.56 -6.29
C GLY A 170 -14.12 2.69 -6.87
N ARG A 171 -13.95 2.83 -8.18
CA ARG A 171 -13.03 2.03 -8.99
C ARG A 171 -11.57 2.41 -8.74
N PRO A 172 -10.64 1.48 -8.94
CA PRO A 172 -9.23 1.79 -8.93
C PRO A 172 -8.84 2.68 -10.11
N VAL A 173 -7.77 3.44 -9.93
CA VAL A 173 -7.07 4.15 -11.01
C VAL A 173 -5.93 3.26 -11.49
N HIS A 174 -5.92 2.95 -12.77
CA HIS A 174 -4.83 2.24 -13.42
C HIS A 174 -3.83 3.24 -14.02
N ASP A 175 -2.54 3.04 -13.76
CA ASP A 175 -1.45 3.84 -14.30
C ASP A 175 -0.23 2.96 -14.53
N ARG A 176 0.19 2.79 -15.80
CA ARG A 176 1.38 2.02 -16.23
C ARG A 176 1.54 0.65 -15.53
N GLY A 177 0.47 -0.15 -15.47
CA GLY A 177 0.51 -1.47 -14.84
C GLY A 177 0.37 -1.46 -13.32
N THR A 178 0.08 -0.31 -12.71
CA THR A 178 -0.19 -0.17 -11.27
C THR A 178 -1.67 0.14 -11.05
N LEU A 179 -2.29 -0.59 -10.14
CA LEU A 179 -3.71 -0.47 -9.77
C LEU A 179 -3.82 0.22 -8.40
N THR A 180 -4.44 1.41 -8.34
CA THR A 180 -4.52 2.19 -7.10
C THR A 180 -5.96 2.46 -6.67
N PHE A 181 -6.32 2.02 -5.45
CA PHE A 181 -7.59 2.35 -4.79
C PHE A 181 -7.40 3.50 -3.80
N GLY A 182 -8.37 4.42 -3.74
CA GLY A 182 -8.27 5.58 -2.86
C GLY A 182 -7.19 6.59 -3.29
N LYS A 183 -6.96 6.77 -4.60
CA LYS A 183 -6.07 7.82 -5.11
C LYS A 183 -6.55 9.19 -4.60
N GLY A 184 -5.64 9.99 -4.04
CA GLY A 184 -5.97 11.27 -3.41
C GLY A 184 -6.60 11.21 -2.02
N SER A 185 -6.90 10.02 -1.49
CA SER A 185 -7.44 9.87 -0.13
C SER A 185 -6.45 10.36 0.93
N THR A 186 -6.98 11.07 1.92
CA THR A 186 -6.25 11.54 3.12
C THR A 186 -6.31 10.54 4.28
N HIS A 187 -6.92 9.37 4.07
CA HIS A 187 -7.13 8.34 5.08
C HIS A 187 -6.33 7.08 4.78
N TRP A 188 -6.48 6.53 3.57
CA TRP A 188 -5.88 5.26 3.19
C TRP A 188 -5.71 5.14 1.68
N ARG A 189 -4.79 4.30 1.22
CA ARG A 189 -4.63 3.94 -0.19
C ARG A 189 -4.18 2.48 -0.30
N ILE A 190 -4.70 1.76 -1.29
CA ILE A 190 -4.19 0.44 -1.67
C ILE A 190 -3.57 0.54 -3.05
N THR A 191 -2.38 -0.01 -3.23
CA THR A 191 -1.66 0.00 -4.51
C THR A 191 -1.17 -1.40 -4.83
N CYS A 192 -1.57 -1.93 -6.00
CA CYS A 192 -1.18 -3.25 -6.48
C CYS A 192 -0.33 -3.12 -7.75
N TYR A 193 0.78 -3.83 -7.85
CA TYR A 193 1.64 -3.82 -9.04
C TYR A 193 2.50 -5.08 -9.16
N CYS A 194 3.04 -5.30 -10.35
CA CYS A 194 4.03 -6.35 -10.62
C CYS A 194 5.41 -5.88 -10.16
N LYS A 195 6.02 -6.57 -9.18
CA LYS A 195 7.29 -6.10 -8.60
C LYS A 195 8.44 -6.13 -9.61
N ALA A 196 8.49 -7.16 -10.47
CA ALA A 196 9.49 -7.24 -11.53
C ALA A 196 9.38 -6.10 -12.55
N ASP A 197 8.15 -5.66 -12.89
CA ASP A 197 7.93 -4.52 -13.79
C ASP A 197 8.39 -3.20 -13.16
N GLU A 198 8.17 -3.02 -11.86
CA GLU A 198 8.59 -1.81 -11.13
C GLU A 198 10.12 -1.67 -11.09
N ILE A 199 10.85 -2.76 -10.84
CA ILE A 199 12.33 -2.75 -10.79
C ILE A 199 12.94 -2.61 -12.19
N SER A 200 12.32 -3.22 -13.21
CA SER A 200 12.79 -3.13 -14.60
C SER A 200 12.55 -1.74 -15.23
N GLY A 201 11.73 -0.90 -14.60
CA GLY A 201 11.37 0.42 -15.12
C GLY A 201 12.53 1.43 -15.13
N LYS A 202 12.42 2.47 -15.97
CA LYS A 202 13.40 3.57 -16.07
C LYS A 202 13.35 4.58 -14.89
N GLY A 203 12.76 4.20 -13.76
CA GLY A 203 12.49 5.10 -12.63
C GLY A 203 13.48 5.01 -11.45
N SER A 204 13.16 5.70 -10.35
CA SER A 204 13.89 5.72 -9.08
C SER A 204 13.79 4.43 -8.25
N HIS A 205 13.13 3.41 -8.79
CA HIS A 205 12.86 2.12 -8.14
C HIS A 205 13.89 1.04 -8.49
N LYS A 206 14.97 1.42 -9.19
CA LYS A 206 16.09 0.51 -9.46
C LYS A 206 16.72 0.04 -8.15
N LEU A 207 17.11 -1.23 -8.16
CA LEU A 207 17.96 -1.81 -7.13
C LEU A 207 19.38 -1.26 -7.27
N ALA A 208 20.10 -1.13 -6.16
CA ALA A 208 21.53 -0.88 -6.21
C ALA A 208 22.25 -2.05 -6.90
N GLU A 209 23.39 -1.78 -7.52
CA GLU A 209 24.12 -2.73 -8.38
C GLU A 209 24.40 -4.07 -7.68
N GLU A 210 24.76 -4.02 -6.41
CA GLU A 210 24.98 -5.20 -5.56
C GLU A 210 23.77 -6.13 -5.47
N PHE A 211 22.55 -5.61 -5.33
CA PHE A 211 21.33 -6.43 -5.30
C PHE A 211 20.91 -6.84 -6.71
N HIS A 212 21.22 -6.00 -7.72
CA HIS A 212 20.96 -6.33 -9.11
C HIS A 212 21.77 -7.53 -9.59
N SER A 213 22.98 -7.70 -9.05
CA SER A 213 23.89 -8.80 -9.39
C SER A 213 23.49 -10.18 -8.85
N ILE A 214 22.46 -10.28 -7.99
CA ILE A 214 22.01 -11.53 -7.36
C ILE A 214 20.89 -12.16 -8.21
N PRO A 215 21.12 -13.27 -8.94
CA PRO A 215 20.10 -13.88 -9.80
C PRO A 215 18.85 -14.34 -9.04
N GLU A 216 19.02 -14.86 -7.83
CA GLU A 216 17.93 -15.39 -6.98
C GLU A 216 16.89 -14.31 -6.66
N ILE A 217 17.27 -13.03 -6.64
CA ILE A 217 16.34 -11.91 -6.45
C ILE A 217 15.41 -11.78 -7.65
N HIS A 218 15.94 -11.86 -8.87
CA HIS A 218 15.15 -11.71 -10.10
C HIS A 218 14.19 -12.88 -10.28
N GLU A 219 14.65 -14.10 -10.01
CA GLU A 219 13.80 -15.30 -9.99
C GLU A 219 12.68 -15.18 -8.97
N PHE A 220 12.99 -14.68 -7.76
CA PHE A 220 12.00 -14.50 -6.72
C PHE A 220 10.90 -13.50 -7.10
N ILE A 221 11.24 -12.36 -7.69
CA ILE A 221 10.28 -11.26 -7.95
C ILE A 221 9.48 -11.42 -9.25
N ASP A 222 9.91 -12.26 -10.19
CA ASP A 222 9.38 -12.28 -11.56
C ASP A 222 7.85 -12.44 -11.60
N ASN A 223 7.32 -13.34 -10.77
CA ASN A 223 5.90 -13.68 -10.70
C ASN A 223 5.19 -13.11 -9.46
N LYS A 224 5.70 -12.02 -8.88
CA LYS A 224 5.17 -11.45 -7.63
C LYS A 224 4.26 -10.25 -7.88
N LEU A 225 3.01 -10.38 -7.43
CA LEU A 225 2.07 -9.29 -7.24
C LEU A 225 2.30 -8.68 -5.85
N ARG A 226 2.71 -7.41 -5.79
CA ARG A 226 2.77 -6.68 -4.53
C ARG A 226 1.48 -5.91 -4.30
N VAL A 227 0.98 -5.96 -3.07
CA VAL A 227 -0.17 -5.19 -2.61
C VAL A 227 0.26 -4.37 -1.39
N GLU A 228 0.23 -3.06 -1.54
CA GLU A 228 0.62 -2.09 -0.51
C GLU A 228 -0.61 -1.43 0.09
N LEU A 229 -0.65 -1.33 1.42
CA LEU A 229 -1.62 -0.56 2.17
C LEU A 229 -0.93 0.61 2.85
N ARG A 230 -1.36 1.82 2.50
CA ARG A 230 -0.97 3.07 3.13
C ARG A 230 -2.08 3.54 4.05
N LEU A 231 -1.74 3.83 5.30
CA LEU A 231 -2.60 4.50 6.27
C LEU A 231 -2.02 5.88 6.60
N LEU A 232 -2.88 6.90 6.59
CA LEU A 232 -2.52 8.29 6.86
C LEU A 232 -3.11 8.76 8.19
N SER A 233 -2.61 9.89 8.69
CA SER A 233 -2.90 10.43 10.03
C SER A 233 -4.38 10.41 10.42
N LYS A 234 -5.30 10.80 9.53
CA LYS A 234 -6.74 10.78 9.82
C LYS A 234 -7.27 9.38 10.11
N LYS A 235 -6.84 8.38 9.33
CA LYS A 235 -7.26 6.99 9.55
C LYS A 235 -6.57 6.37 10.76
N LEU A 236 -5.28 6.67 10.98
CA LEU A 236 -4.56 6.20 12.16
C LEU A 236 -5.23 6.71 13.45
N LYS A 237 -5.62 7.98 13.51
CA LYS A 237 -6.40 8.55 14.63
C LYS A 237 -7.75 7.87 14.79
N ALA A 238 -8.49 7.71 13.69
CA ALA A 238 -9.81 7.06 13.74
C ALA A 238 -9.77 5.58 14.18
N LEU A 239 -8.62 4.92 14.03
CA LEU A 239 -8.41 3.54 14.47
C LEU A 239 -7.72 3.44 15.84
N ASP A 240 -7.38 4.57 16.47
CA ASP A 240 -6.53 4.61 17.66
C ASP A 240 -5.18 3.89 17.47
N LEU A 241 -4.54 4.09 16.32
CA LEU A 241 -3.25 3.50 15.93
C LEU A 241 -2.18 4.56 15.66
N GLU A 242 -2.28 5.73 16.30
CA GLU A 242 -1.36 6.84 16.05
C GLU A 242 -0.01 6.73 16.78
N TYR A 243 0.17 5.73 17.65
CA TYR A 243 1.41 5.53 18.40
C TYR A 243 2.12 4.24 17.99
N GLY A 244 3.46 4.28 17.98
CA GLY A 244 4.31 3.17 17.56
C GLY A 244 3.98 1.84 18.24
N HIS A 245 3.82 1.84 19.56
CA HIS A 245 3.51 0.63 20.34
C HIS A 245 2.18 -0.04 19.99
N LYS A 246 1.22 0.71 19.42
CA LYS A 246 -0.07 0.17 18.98
C LYS A 246 0.01 -0.50 17.60
N LEU A 247 1.02 -0.14 16.80
CA LEU A 247 1.24 -0.65 15.44
C LEU A 247 2.02 -1.98 15.47
N THR A 248 1.53 -2.93 16.25
CA THR A 248 2.11 -4.27 16.34
C THR A 248 1.87 -5.06 15.04
N PRO A 249 2.69 -6.09 14.74
CA PRO A 249 2.46 -6.98 13.60
C PRO A 249 1.04 -7.53 13.50
N ALA A 250 0.44 -7.91 14.64
CA ALA A 250 -0.92 -8.40 14.72
C ALA A 250 -1.96 -7.31 14.35
N ALA A 251 -1.75 -6.08 14.84
CA ALA A 251 -2.61 -4.95 14.50
C ALA A 251 -2.52 -4.60 13.01
N LEU A 252 -1.30 -4.54 12.45
CA LEU A 252 -1.07 -4.31 11.03
C LEU A 252 -1.73 -5.39 10.18
N TRP A 253 -1.61 -6.66 10.58
CA TRP A 253 -2.26 -7.77 9.89
C TRP A 253 -3.79 -7.70 9.95
N ALA A 254 -4.35 -7.33 11.09
CA ALA A 254 -5.80 -7.15 11.24
C ALA A 254 -6.32 -6.06 10.29
N GLN A 255 -5.63 -4.90 10.23
CA GLN A 255 -5.99 -3.83 9.31
C GLN A 255 -5.80 -4.25 7.85
N TYR A 256 -4.71 -4.94 7.53
CA TYR A 256 -4.47 -5.46 6.18
C TYR A 256 -5.63 -6.32 5.69
N ARG A 257 -6.04 -7.33 6.48
CA ARG A 257 -7.15 -8.22 6.14
C ARG A 257 -8.47 -7.47 6.02
N HIS A 258 -8.72 -6.50 6.89
CA HIS A 258 -9.92 -5.68 6.82
C HIS A 258 -10.00 -4.91 5.50
N PHE A 259 -8.95 -4.16 5.16
CA PHE A 259 -8.93 -3.34 3.95
C PHE A 259 -8.92 -4.14 2.66
N ILE A 260 -8.16 -5.23 2.59
CA ILE A 260 -8.17 -6.12 1.43
C ILE A 260 -9.49 -6.87 1.32
N GLY A 261 -10.11 -7.25 2.44
CA GLY A 261 -11.44 -7.87 2.47
C GLY A 261 -12.58 -6.93 2.07
N GLU A 262 -12.41 -5.61 2.23
CA GLU A 262 -13.34 -4.59 1.73
C GLU A 262 -13.24 -4.38 0.20
N LEU A 263 -12.21 -4.91 -0.47
CA LEU A 263 -12.14 -4.89 -1.93
C LEU A 263 -13.18 -5.87 -2.48
N ASP A 264 -14.28 -5.32 -2.99
CA ASP A 264 -15.31 -6.08 -3.67
C ASP A 264 -14.81 -6.41 -5.08
N MET A 265 -14.46 -7.68 -5.27
CA MET A 265 -14.24 -8.26 -6.58
C MET A 265 -15.54 -8.91 -7.03
N SER A 266 -16.45 -8.10 -7.56
CA SER A 266 -17.76 -8.58 -7.97
C SER A 266 -17.57 -9.57 -9.14
N GLU A 267 -17.84 -10.85 -8.91
CA GLU A 267 -18.09 -11.79 -10.00
C GLU A 267 -19.40 -11.35 -10.64
N GLN A 268 -19.34 -10.68 -11.78
CA GLN A 268 -20.54 -10.46 -12.59
C GLN A 268 -21.02 -11.83 -13.05
N ILE A 269 -22.08 -12.33 -12.43
CA ILE A 269 -22.75 -13.56 -12.87
C ILE A 269 -23.47 -13.19 -14.16
N GLU A 270 -22.94 -13.67 -15.29
CA GLU A 270 -23.68 -13.60 -16.54
C GLU A 270 -24.96 -14.42 -16.38
N LEU A 271 -26.11 -13.79 -16.67
CA LEU A 271 -27.39 -14.48 -16.58
C LEU A 271 -27.45 -15.52 -17.69
N ASN A 272 -27.86 -16.74 -17.34
CA ASN A 272 -28.17 -17.74 -18.35
C ASN A 272 -29.46 -17.37 -19.10
N SER A 273 -29.74 -18.05 -20.22
CA SER A 273 -30.87 -17.72 -21.10
C SER A 273 -32.22 -17.74 -20.37
N GLN A 274 -32.38 -18.60 -19.36
CA GLN A 274 -33.61 -18.70 -18.57
C GLN A 274 -33.75 -17.49 -17.62
N GLN A 275 -32.69 -17.13 -16.90
CA GLN A 275 -32.67 -15.96 -16.02
C GLN A 275 -32.88 -14.65 -16.80
N LEU A 276 -32.43 -14.60 -18.05
CA LEU A 276 -32.64 -13.46 -18.94
C LEU A 276 -34.12 -13.30 -19.34
N LEU A 277 -34.84 -14.41 -19.51
CA LEU A 277 -36.27 -14.44 -19.81
C LEU A 277 -37.11 -14.08 -18.58
N GLU A 278 -36.67 -14.50 -17.39
CA GLU A 278 -37.32 -14.18 -16.11
C GLU A 278 -37.13 -12.70 -15.70
N LEU A 279 -36.18 -11.99 -16.31
CA LEU A 279 -35.94 -10.58 -16.05
C LEU A 279 -37.14 -9.72 -16.49
N PRO A 280 -37.55 -8.70 -15.69
CA PRO A 280 -38.53 -7.72 -16.12
C PRO A 280 -38.13 -7.03 -17.43
N ASN A 281 -39.06 -6.86 -18.37
CA ASN A 281 -38.81 -6.24 -19.68
C ASN A 281 -38.04 -4.91 -19.59
N LYS A 282 -38.37 -4.06 -18.60
CA LYS A 282 -37.70 -2.78 -18.33
C LYS A 282 -36.19 -2.92 -18.05
N LEU A 283 -35.75 -4.04 -17.50
CA LEU A 283 -34.35 -4.29 -17.15
C LEU A 283 -33.61 -5.05 -18.26
N ARG A 284 -34.30 -5.84 -19.10
CA ARG A 284 -33.67 -6.61 -20.19
C ARG A 284 -32.87 -5.73 -21.14
N ALA A 285 -33.46 -4.61 -21.59
CA ALA A 285 -32.77 -3.66 -22.47
C ALA A 285 -31.53 -3.06 -21.80
N THR A 286 -31.62 -2.74 -20.50
CA THR A 286 -30.48 -2.22 -19.74
C THR A 286 -29.38 -3.28 -19.59
N TYR A 287 -29.75 -4.54 -19.33
CA TYR A 287 -28.80 -5.64 -19.24
C TYR A 287 -28.10 -5.92 -20.58
N VAL A 288 -28.82 -5.93 -21.70
CA VAL A 288 -28.24 -6.17 -23.03
C VAL A 288 -27.26 -5.05 -23.40
N LEU A 289 -27.66 -3.78 -23.24
CA LEU A 289 -26.77 -2.63 -23.50
C LEU A 289 -25.53 -2.67 -22.62
N TRP A 290 -25.72 -3.02 -21.34
CA TRP A 290 -24.61 -3.21 -20.41
C TRP A 290 -23.68 -4.34 -20.85
N LYS A 291 -24.23 -5.49 -21.24
CA LYS A 291 -23.50 -6.68 -21.68
C LYS A 291 -22.65 -6.39 -22.92
N GLN A 292 -23.16 -5.56 -23.83
CA GLN A 292 -22.47 -5.06 -25.02
C GLN A 292 -21.39 -3.99 -24.72
N GLY A 293 -21.22 -3.60 -23.46
CA GLY A 293 -20.18 -2.67 -23.02
C GLY A 293 -20.52 -1.18 -23.16
N HIS A 294 -21.80 -0.84 -23.39
CA HIS A 294 -22.22 0.56 -23.51
C HIS A 294 -22.17 1.32 -22.16
N ASP A 295 -21.94 2.64 -22.23
CA ASP A 295 -21.97 3.51 -21.06
C ASP A 295 -23.41 3.92 -20.70
N LEU A 296 -23.99 3.15 -19.77
CA LEU A 296 -25.35 3.36 -19.30
C LEU A 296 -25.55 4.67 -18.53
N PHE A 297 -24.49 5.28 -17.99
CA PHE A 297 -24.61 6.55 -17.28
C PHE A 297 -24.94 7.70 -18.25
N THR A 298 -24.48 7.59 -19.50
CA THR A 298 -24.82 8.54 -20.56
C THR A 298 -26.12 8.22 -21.29
N MET A 299 -26.54 6.95 -21.30
CA MET A 299 -27.72 6.50 -22.05
C MET A 299 -29.03 6.54 -21.24
N LEU A 300 -28.96 6.42 -19.91
CA LEU A 300 -30.13 6.42 -19.03
C LEU A 300 -30.21 7.73 -18.23
N SER A 301 -31.42 8.17 -17.93
CA SER A 301 -31.60 9.24 -16.94
C SER A 301 -31.09 8.79 -15.57
N LYS A 302 -30.54 9.72 -14.77
CA LYS A 302 -30.01 9.44 -13.42
C LYS A 302 -30.98 8.61 -12.55
N PRO A 303 -32.30 8.91 -12.46
CA PRO A 303 -33.23 8.12 -11.67
C PRO A 303 -33.37 6.67 -12.17
N THR A 304 -33.48 6.49 -13.49
CA THR A 304 -33.59 5.17 -14.12
C THR A 304 -32.32 4.35 -13.91
N TYR A 305 -31.15 4.96 -14.05
CA TYR A 305 -29.85 4.33 -13.82
C TYR A 305 -29.77 3.73 -12.41
N TYR A 306 -30.02 4.54 -11.37
CA TYR A 306 -29.92 4.06 -9.99
C TYR A 306 -30.98 3.01 -9.64
N ARG A 307 -32.21 3.14 -10.18
CA ARG A 307 -33.26 2.14 -9.99
C ARG A 307 -32.88 0.80 -10.64
N HIS A 308 -32.46 0.81 -11.89
CA HIS A 308 -32.08 -0.41 -12.63
C HIS A 308 -30.84 -1.05 -12.01
N ARG A 309 -29.86 -0.23 -11.60
CA ARG A 309 -28.68 -0.72 -10.85
C ARG A 309 -29.09 -1.45 -9.58
N LYS A 310 -30.01 -0.89 -8.78
CA LYS A 310 -30.48 -1.52 -7.55
C LYS A 310 -31.13 -2.87 -7.81
N GLU A 311 -31.96 -2.98 -8.85
CA GLU A 311 -32.64 -4.23 -9.21
C GLU A 311 -31.66 -5.26 -9.81
N LEU A 312 -30.71 -4.86 -10.65
CA LEU A 312 -29.73 -5.77 -11.25
C LEU A 312 -28.66 -6.23 -10.25
N LEU A 313 -28.35 -5.42 -9.23
CA LEU A 313 -27.44 -5.79 -8.15
C LEU A 313 -27.96 -7.00 -7.35
N THR A 314 -29.28 -7.21 -7.23
CA THR A 314 -29.82 -8.40 -6.54
C THR A 314 -29.51 -9.69 -7.29
N LEU A 315 -29.25 -9.59 -8.60
CA LEU A 315 -28.83 -10.68 -9.48
C LEU A 315 -27.31 -10.78 -9.63
N GLY A 316 -26.54 -9.99 -8.86
CA GLY A 316 -25.07 -9.97 -8.94
C GLY A 316 -24.51 -9.14 -10.11
N ILE A 317 -25.35 -8.34 -10.78
CA ILE A 317 -24.93 -7.50 -11.91
C ILE A 317 -24.82 -6.04 -11.46
N ASP A 318 -23.61 -5.53 -11.37
CA ASP A 318 -23.38 -4.10 -11.17
C ASP A 318 -23.19 -3.40 -12.52
N ILE A 319 -24.24 -2.73 -13.01
CA ILE A 319 -24.18 -1.96 -14.25
C ILE A 319 -23.20 -0.77 -14.21
N ASN A 320 -22.75 -0.41 -12.99
CA ASN A 320 -21.68 0.55 -12.80
C ASN A 320 -20.29 -0.05 -13.05
N ILE A 321 -20.19 -1.31 -13.46
CA ILE A 321 -18.94 -1.96 -13.88
C ILE A 321 -19.11 -2.30 -15.36
N ARG A 322 -18.23 -1.84 -16.26
CA ARG A 322 -18.38 -2.11 -17.70
C ARG A 322 -18.21 -3.61 -17.98
N CYS A 323 -19.07 -4.18 -18.81
CA CYS A 323 -18.87 -5.52 -19.34
C CYS A 323 -17.81 -5.45 -20.45
N ASP A 324 -16.84 -6.35 -20.42
CA ASP A 324 -15.69 -6.36 -21.34
C ASP A 324 -15.96 -7.20 -22.61
N ARG A 325 -17.18 -7.74 -22.76
CA ARG A 325 -17.53 -8.65 -23.85
C ARG A 325 -18.04 -7.88 -25.07
N ARG A 326 -17.32 -8.02 -26.18
CA ARG A 326 -17.90 -7.91 -27.54
C ARG A 326 -18.45 -9.29 -27.90
N ASP A 327 -19.74 -9.36 -28.18
CA ASP A 327 -20.45 -10.58 -28.57
C ASP A 327 -20.05 -10.99 -30.00
N ASP A 328 -18.84 -11.51 -30.23
CA ASP A 328 -18.42 -11.92 -31.58
C ASP A 328 -17.84 -13.34 -31.69
N THR A 329 -17.88 -14.19 -30.65
CA THR A 329 -17.37 -15.57 -30.81
C THR A 329 -18.15 -16.61 -30.02
N ASN A 330 -18.54 -17.69 -30.72
CA ASN A 330 -19.19 -18.89 -30.19
C ASN A 330 -18.21 -19.78 -29.38
N VAL A 331 -17.28 -19.15 -28.67
CA VAL A 331 -16.21 -19.80 -27.92
C VAL A 331 -16.59 -19.81 -26.45
N ILE A 332 -16.76 -21.01 -25.89
CA ILE A 332 -16.87 -21.20 -24.44
C ILE A 332 -15.55 -20.73 -23.82
N PRO A 333 -15.53 -19.66 -23.02
CA PRO A 333 -14.28 -19.20 -22.43
C PRO A 333 -13.80 -20.24 -21.42
N MET A 334 -12.63 -20.82 -21.64
CA MET A 334 -11.96 -21.59 -20.59
C MET A 334 -11.58 -20.63 -19.46
N ILE A 335 -12.29 -20.70 -18.34
CA ILE A 335 -12.04 -19.84 -17.18
C ILE A 335 -10.85 -20.43 -16.40
N ARG A 336 -9.66 -19.89 -16.62
CA ARG A 336 -8.51 -20.14 -15.73
C ARG A 336 -8.66 -19.29 -14.47
N VAL A 337 -8.82 -19.94 -13.31
CA VAL A 337 -8.84 -19.25 -12.01
C VAL A 337 -7.39 -18.95 -11.62
N LEU A 338 -7.06 -17.67 -11.49
CA LEU A 338 -5.78 -17.22 -10.95
C LEU A 338 -5.91 -17.09 -9.44
N GLU A 339 -5.27 -17.99 -8.69
CA GLU A 339 -5.17 -17.90 -7.24
C GLU A 339 -3.85 -17.22 -6.85
N ALA A 340 -3.95 -16.07 -6.18
CA ALA A 340 -2.79 -15.34 -5.66
C ALA A 340 -2.43 -15.89 -4.27
N LYS A 341 -1.32 -16.64 -4.18
CA LYS A 341 -0.88 -17.27 -2.93
C LYS A 341 0.06 -16.34 -2.17
N PRO A 342 -0.04 -16.19 -0.84
CA PRO A 342 0.93 -15.39 -0.09
C PRO A 342 2.36 -15.90 -0.31
N ALA A 343 3.27 -15.01 -0.72
CA ALA A 343 4.68 -15.36 -0.91
C ALA A 343 5.41 -15.36 0.43
N ALA A 344 6.21 -16.40 0.69
CA ALA A 344 7.15 -16.44 1.81
C ALA A 344 8.46 -15.73 1.44
N ILE A 345 9.22 -15.29 2.45
CA ILE A 345 10.56 -14.75 2.25
C ILE A 345 11.53 -15.94 2.04
N PRO A 346 12.23 -16.03 0.90
CA PRO A 346 13.21 -17.08 0.66
C PRO A 346 14.36 -17.10 1.69
N SER A 347 14.92 -18.28 1.96
CA SER A 347 15.99 -18.44 2.96
C SER A 347 17.28 -17.67 2.61
N PHE A 348 17.59 -17.53 1.31
CA PHE A 348 18.79 -16.85 0.83
C PHE A 348 18.88 -15.39 1.30
N PHE A 349 17.76 -14.70 1.53
CA PHE A 349 17.76 -13.34 2.07
C PHE A 349 18.37 -13.30 3.48
N PHE A 350 18.15 -14.34 4.28
CA PHE A 350 18.72 -14.47 5.61
C PHE A 350 20.16 -14.99 5.57
N GLU A 351 20.43 -15.98 4.73
CA GLU A 351 21.77 -16.60 4.59
C GLU A 351 22.81 -15.59 4.09
N LYS A 352 22.43 -14.72 3.15
CA LYS A 352 23.28 -13.65 2.61
C LYS A 352 23.20 -12.34 3.44
N ASN A 353 22.52 -12.36 4.58
CA ASN A 353 22.33 -11.20 5.47
C ASN A 353 21.82 -9.93 4.75
N LEU A 354 20.83 -10.09 3.86
CA LEU A 354 20.25 -9.02 3.04
C LEU A 354 19.04 -8.35 3.70
N VAL A 355 18.66 -8.80 4.89
CA VAL A 355 17.47 -8.32 5.62
C VAL A 355 17.84 -7.84 7.00
N HIS A 356 17.09 -6.86 7.49
CA HIS A 356 17.21 -6.39 8.86
C HIS A 356 17.02 -7.53 9.88
N PHE A 357 17.72 -7.50 11.01
CA PHE A 357 17.69 -8.57 12.02
C PHE A 357 16.29 -8.86 12.58
N SER A 358 15.41 -7.86 12.58
CA SER A 358 14.02 -8.00 13.04
C SER A 358 13.11 -8.66 11.99
N THR A 359 13.60 -8.96 10.79
CA THR A 359 12.84 -9.70 9.79
C THR A 359 12.70 -11.15 10.24
N ARG A 360 11.45 -11.63 10.31
CA ARG A 360 11.15 -12.99 10.77
C ARG A 360 11.02 -13.95 9.59
N ARG A 361 11.51 -15.17 9.77
CA ARG A 361 11.25 -16.27 8.83
C ARG A 361 9.77 -16.66 8.97
N ALA A 362 9.10 -16.87 7.84
CA ALA A 362 7.83 -17.57 7.87
C ALA A 362 8.09 -18.98 8.41
N GLN A 363 7.52 -19.31 9.57
CA GLN A 363 7.50 -20.69 10.04
C GLN A 363 6.62 -21.48 9.07
N ALA A 364 7.16 -22.60 8.58
CA ALA A 364 6.51 -23.50 7.62
C ALA A 364 5.20 -24.09 8.19
#